data_AF-A0A510I625-F1
#
_entry.id   AF-A0A510I625-F1
#
_cell.length_a   1.000
_cell.length_b   1.000
_cell.length_c   1.000
_cell.angle_alpha   90.00
_cell.angle_beta   90.00
_cell.angle_gamma   90.00
#
_symmetry.space_group_name_H-M   'P 1'
#
loop_
_entity.id
_entity.type
_entity.pdbx_description
1 polymer ?
#
loop_
_entity_poly.entity_id
_entity_poly.type
_entity_poly.pdbx_seq_one_letter_code
_entity_poly.pdbx_strand_id
1 'polypeptide(L)'
;MLEAISLFFGALLDATIGPNLFIPGEPFLLAAGYQLHQGVIWGVIAVLLGGWIGDQLSYFIGKRSGSKAQRKLIRWQAKTKRPIARCRLLMKKRGNAILIFARLLGPVAWVVPFMAGSVNVSWKRFTVCSSIGLVLGVGQFVVAGYLLAAGLNTWIPLDSIKFILFEHKLLIASALIASVFAFVAWKKNWSRKWSKSLTALVLCLVAANYGHFFYLADDNVEQTDVTKNQPIVLDDIGFKVYPGRSNVFDAQAVNLVYVGESPRSLMQELGWLENKTFSRNDIELADYVSLLKQKLPPVSDLFWNGKPQSMAFQEPGSLLKRSHIRWWQAGLESKSGQPIWVGAISYDDGLKLAHYSGIVTVLHRIDPNVDSERDRLANQIEVSDLALVGELHSLAQPVAMDSKHDYYSDGNVLLISEPSLALNLSSQSSI
;
A
#
# COMPACT_ATOMS: atom_id res chain seq x y z
N MET A 1 -29.72 -18.35 7.12
CA MET A 1 -30.24 -19.08 8.31
C MET A 1 -29.24 -20.11 8.84
N LEU A 2 -28.67 -20.98 8.00
CA LEU A 2 -27.67 -21.98 8.40
C LEU A 2 -26.39 -21.38 9.02
N GLU A 3 -25.95 -20.21 8.54
CA GLU A 3 -24.76 -19.52 9.07
C GLU A 3 -24.98 -18.92 10.47
N ALA A 4 -26.16 -18.39 10.78
CA ALA A 4 -26.43 -17.86 12.11
C ALA A 4 -26.50 -18.97 13.17
N ILE A 5 -26.92 -20.18 12.77
CA ILE A 5 -26.99 -21.35 13.65
C ILE A 5 -25.58 -21.82 14.01
N SER A 6 -24.65 -21.86 13.07
CA SER A 6 -23.26 -22.26 13.36
C SER A 6 -22.57 -21.25 14.28
N LEU A 7 -22.79 -19.95 14.08
CA LEU A 7 -22.29 -18.89 14.96
C LEU A 7 -22.84 -19.01 16.39
N PHE A 8 -24.14 -19.30 16.53
CA PHE A 8 -24.78 -19.54 17.82
C PHE A 8 -24.13 -20.72 18.56
N PHE A 9 -24.01 -21.88 17.90
CA PHE A 9 -23.44 -23.07 18.53
C PHE A 9 -21.94 -22.91 18.82
N GLY A 10 -21.20 -22.23 17.95
CA GLY A 10 -19.79 -21.91 18.19
C GLY A 10 -19.60 -21.09 19.47
N ALA A 11 -20.35 -19.99 19.63
CA ALA A 11 -20.30 -19.16 20.83
C ALA A 11 -20.83 -19.88 22.08
N LEU A 12 -21.87 -20.72 21.93
CA LEU A 12 -22.42 -21.52 23.02
C LEU A 12 -21.40 -22.53 23.56
N LEU A 13 -20.72 -23.25 22.68
CA LEU A 13 -19.77 -24.28 23.06
C LEU A 13 -18.48 -23.69 23.66
N ASP A 14 -18.01 -22.55 23.16
CA ASP A 14 -16.89 -21.79 23.76
C ASP A 14 -17.24 -21.21 25.15
N ALA A 15 -18.48 -20.76 25.36
CA ALA A 15 -18.90 -20.27 26.67
C ALA A 15 -19.22 -21.41 27.68
N THR A 16 -19.42 -22.63 27.20
CA THR A 16 -19.77 -23.79 28.03
C THR A 16 -18.51 -24.52 28.52
N ILE A 17 -18.39 -24.70 29.84
CA ILE A 17 -17.26 -25.38 30.47
C ILE A 17 -17.14 -26.84 30.00
N GLY A 18 -15.99 -27.20 29.45
CA GLY A 18 -15.70 -28.53 28.91
C GLY A 18 -15.53 -28.50 27.38
N PRO A 19 -16.61 -28.30 26.60
CA PRO A 19 -16.52 -28.14 25.14
C PRO A 19 -15.59 -27.00 24.71
N ASN A 20 -15.53 -25.93 25.51
CA ASN A 20 -14.66 -24.78 25.26
C ASN A 20 -13.16 -25.06 25.19
N LEU A 21 -12.70 -26.21 25.67
CA LEU A 21 -11.30 -26.61 25.49
C LEU A 21 -10.97 -26.99 24.04
N PHE A 22 -11.98 -27.39 23.27
CA PHE A 22 -11.81 -27.91 21.90
C PHE A 22 -12.31 -26.94 20.83
N ILE A 23 -13.21 -26.03 21.19
CA ILE A 23 -13.87 -25.13 20.23
C ILE A 23 -13.50 -23.69 20.61
N PRO A 24 -12.56 -23.06 19.88
CA PRO A 24 -12.23 -21.65 20.09
C PRO A 24 -13.40 -20.77 19.63
N GLY A 25 -13.84 -19.85 20.47
CA GLY A 25 -14.95 -18.93 20.16
C GLY A 25 -14.59 -17.81 19.20
N GLU A 26 -13.34 -17.36 19.20
CA GLU A 26 -12.89 -16.15 18.50
C GLU A 26 -13.24 -16.13 17.00
N PRO A 27 -13.06 -17.23 16.22
CA PRO A 27 -13.44 -17.25 14.81
C PRO A 27 -14.92 -16.95 14.57
N PHE A 28 -15.81 -17.46 15.42
CA PHE A 28 -17.26 -17.24 15.30
C PHE A 28 -17.61 -15.79 15.66
N LEU A 29 -16.96 -15.21 16.68
CA LEU A 29 -17.20 -13.80 17.05
C LEU A 29 -16.73 -12.83 15.96
N LEU A 30 -15.56 -13.10 15.35
CA LEU A 30 -15.04 -12.33 14.21
C LEU A 30 -15.95 -12.47 12.97
N ALA A 31 -16.41 -13.69 12.68
CA ALA A 31 -17.33 -13.95 11.56
C ALA A 31 -18.67 -13.21 11.72
N ALA A 32 -19.18 -13.08 12.95
CA ALA A 32 -20.36 -12.26 13.23
C ALA A 32 -20.10 -10.76 12.95
N GLY A 33 -18.90 -10.25 13.24
CA GLY A 33 -18.48 -8.90 12.87
C GLY A 33 -18.38 -8.68 11.35
N TYR A 34 -17.87 -9.69 10.64
CA TYR A 34 -17.83 -9.68 9.18
C TYR A 34 -19.24 -9.66 8.55
N GLN A 35 -20.17 -10.48 9.06
CA GLN A 35 -21.57 -10.45 8.62
C GLN A 35 -22.25 -9.10 8.91
N LEU A 36 -21.91 -8.47 10.04
CA LEU A 36 -22.43 -7.14 10.38
C LEU A 36 -22.01 -6.09 9.35
N HIS A 37 -20.77 -6.15 8.85
CA HIS A 37 -20.31 -5.26 7.77
C HIS A 37 -21.10 -5.47 6.47
N GLN A 38 -21.53 -6.69 6.18
CA GLN A 38 -22.41 -6.99 5.04
C GLN A 38 -23.88 -6.59 5.26
N GLY A 39 -24.19 -5.91 6.37
CA GLY A 39 -25.56 -5.49 6.72
C GLY A 39 -26.39 -6.59 7.40
N VAL A 40 -25.80 -7.76 7.71
CA VAL A 40 -26.51 -8.90 8.32
C VAL A 40 -26.31 -8.89 9.84
N ILE A 41 -27.31 -8.41 10.58
CA ILE A 41 -27.24 -8.29 12.05
C ILE A 41 -27.43 -9.61 12.81
N TRP A 42 -28.04 -10.62 12.17
CA TRP A 42 -28.42 -11.87 12.82
C TRP A 42 -27.24 -12.67 13.36
N GLY A 43 -26.05 -12.56 12.76
CA GLY A 43 -24.83 -13.18 13.26
C GLY A 43 -24.42 -12.67 14.65
N VAL A 44 -24.55 -11.35 14.87
CA VAL A 44 -24.23 -10.70 16.17
C VAL A 44 -25.20 -11.15 17.24
N ILE A 45 -26.49 -11.22 16.92
CA ILE A 45 -27.53 -11.70 17.84
C ILE A 45 -27.26 -13.16 18.21
N ALA A 46 -26.90 -13.99 17.23
CA ALA A 46 -26.61 -15.41 17.43
C ALA A 46 -25.43 -15.63 18.39
N VAL A 47 -24.30 -14.93 18.22
CA VAL A 47 -23.13 -15.09 19.11
C VAL A 47 -23.39 -14.55 20.52
N LEU A 48 -24.16 -13.46 20.67
CA LEU A 48 -24.54 -12.94 21.98
C LEU A 48 -25.48 -13.91 22.70
N LEU A 49 -26.50 -14.45 22.02
CA LEU A 49 -27.40 -15.42 22.63
C LEU A 49 -26.68 -16.73 23.00
N GLY A 50 -25.83 -17.24 22.11
CA GLY A 50 -25.03 -18.44 22.36
C GLY A 50 -24.11 -18.27 23.57
N GLY A 51 -23.34 -17.18 23.59
CA GLY A 51 -22.46 -16.86 24.72
C GLY A 51 -23.21 -16.64 26.04
N TRP A 52 -24.38 -16.00 26.00
CA TRP A 52 -25.21 -15.79 27.19
C TRP A 52 -25.73 -17.11 27.77
N ILE A 53 -26.27 -18.00 26.92
CA ILE A 53 -26.77 -19.31 27.34
C ILE A 53 -25.62 -20.17 27.88
N GLY A 54 -24.47 -20.17 27.21
CA GLY A 54 -23.30 -20.94 27.64
C GLY A 54 -22.78 -20.48 29.01
N ASP A 55 -22.75 -19.17 29.26
CA ASP A 55 -22.41 -18.62 30.58
C ASP A 55 -23.37 -19.10 31.67
N GLN A 56 -24.68 -19.09 31.40
CA GLN A 56 -25.68 -19.59 32.36
C GLN A 56 -25.49 -21.08 32.64
N LEU A 57 -25.30 -21.89 31.59
CA LEU A 57 -25.05 -23.34 31.73
C LEU A 57 -23.80 -23.60 32.57
N SER A 58 -22.68 -22.95 32.24
CA SER A 58 -21.43 -23.04 32.98
C SER A 58 -21.61 -22.67 34.45
N TYR A 59 -22.36 -21.61 34.74
CA TYR A 59 -22.70 -21.21 36.11
C TYR A 59 -23.49 -22.28 36.86
N PHE A 60 -24.54 -22.84 36.26
CA PHE A 60 -25.35 -23.88 36.90
C PHE A 60 -24.59 -25.19 37.10
N ILE A 61 -23.74 -25.58 36.14
CA ILE A 61 -22.81 -26.70 36.27
C ILE A 61 -21.86 -26.46 37.44
N GLY A 62 -21.32 -25.24 37.55
CA GLY A 62 -20.49 -24.82 38.68
C GLY A 62 -21.22 -24.89 40.03
N LYS A 63 -22.47 -24.44 40.08
CA LYS A 63 -23.29 -24.42 41.29
C LYS A 63 -23.63 -25.84 41.78
N ARG A 64 -23.96 -26.75 40.86
CA ARG A 64 -24.34 -28.14 41.20
C ARG A 64 -23.13 -29.04 41.45
N SER A 65 -22.10 -28.93 40.63
CA SER A 65 -21.00 -29.89 40.55
C SER A 65 -19.63 -29.32 40.90
N GLY A 66 -19.51 -28.01 41.11
CA GLY A 66 -18.23 -27.32 41.30
C GLY A 66 -17.39 -27.85 42.46
N SER A 67 -18.01 -28.14 43.61
CA SER A 67 -17.29 -28.66 44.79
C SER A 67 -16.76 -30.09 44.59
N LYS A 68 -17.45 -30.93 43.80
CA LYS A 68 -17.01 -32.29 43.46
C LYS A 68 -15.91 -32.24 42.39
N ALA A 69 -16.11 -31.43 41.35
CA ALA A 69 -15.15 -31.26 40.26
C ALA A 69 -13.81 -30.68 40.75
N GLN A 70 -13.84 -29.62 41.57
CA GLN A 70 -12.62 -29.03 42.15
C GLN A 70 -11.86 -30.03 43.04
N ARG A 71 -12.57 -30.85 43.85
CA ARG A 71 -11.93 -31.90 44.67
C ARG A 71 -11.32 -33.02 43.81
N LYS A 72 -11.94 -33.37 42.68
CA LYS A 72 -11.37 -34.34 41.73
C LYS A 72 -10.12 -33.76 41.04
N LEU A 73 -10.19 -32.51 40.59
CA LEU A 73 -9.08 -31.82 39.93
C LEU A 73 -7.88 -31.60 40.85
N ILE A 74 -8.10 -31.22 42.11
CA ILE A 74 -7.02 -31.06 43.11
C ILE A 74 -6.36 -32.41 43.43
N ARG A 75 -7.14 -33.51 43.47
CA ARG A 75 -6.60 -34.86 43.66
C ARG A 75 -5.75 -35.33 42.48
N TRP A 76 -6.19 -35.03 41.25
CA TRP A 76 -5.47 -35.38 40.03
C TRP A 76 -4.23 -34.50 39.80
N GLN A 77 -4.32 -33.20 40.10
CA GLN A 77 -3.24 -32.24 39.91
C GLN A 77 -3.12 -31.29 41.11
N ALA A 78 -2.31 -31.69 42.10
CA ALA A 78 -2.17 -30.98 43.36
C ALA A 78 -1.75 -29.49 43.22
N LYS A 79 -1.02 -29.14 42.15
CA LYS A 79 -0.59 -27.76 41.85
C LYS A 79 -1.78 -26.79 41.64
N THR A 80 -2.96 -27.29 41.28
CA THR A 80 -4.17 -26.47 41.05
C THR A 80 -4.82 -25.92 42.34
N LYS A 81 -4.45 -26.46 43.52
CA LYS A 81 -5.00 -26.04 44.82
C LYS A 81 -4.80 -24.54 45.09
N ARG A 82 -3.59 -24.03 44.84
CA ARG A 82 -3.24 -22.61 45.08
C ARG A 82 -3.98 -21.65 44.13
N PRO A 83 -4.00 -21.87 42.80
CA PRO A 83 -4.80 -21.08 41.86
C PRO A 83 -6.30 -21.03 42.19
N ILE A 84 -6.91 -22.18 42.52
CA ILE A 84 -8.35 -22.25 42.87
C ILE A 84 -8.62 -21.43 44.14
N ALA A 85 -7.77 -21.54 45.16
CA ALA A 85 -7.91 -20.77 46.39
C ALA A 85 -7.77 -19.25 46.15
N ARG A 86 -6.80 -18.83 45.32
CA ARG A 86 -6.64 -17.43 44.90
C ARG A 86 -7.86 -16.92 44.14
N CYS A 87 -8.39 -17.70 43.21
CA CYS A 87 -9.60 -17.36 42.46
C CYS A 87 -10.79 -17.16 43.40
N ARG A 88 -11.00 -18.06 44.37
CA ARG A 88 -12.06 -17.91 45.40
C ARG A 88 -11.89 -16.62 46.22
N LEU A 89 -10.66 -16.31 46.64
CA LEU A 89 -10.37 -15.08 47.40
C LEU A 89 -10.64 -13.83 46.56
N LEU A 90 -10.22 -13.84 45.29
CA LEU A 90 -10.45 -12.75 44.34
C LEU A 90 -11.94 -12.55 44.06
N MET A 91 -12.69 -13.63 43.83
CA MET A 91 -14.15 -13.59 43.66
C MET A 91 -14.86 -13.03 44.90
N LYS A 92 -14.34 -13.29 46.11
CA LYS A 92 -14.88 -12.72 47.35
C LYS A 92 -14.58 -11.21 47.47
N LYS A 93 -13.39 -10.77 47.09
CA LYS A 93 -12.95 -9.36 47.25
C LYS A 93 -13.40 -8.44 46.12
N ARG A 94 -13.43 -8.92 44.87
CA ARG A 94 -13.67 -8.13 43.64
C ARG A 94 -14.62 -8.84 42.66
N GLY A 95 -15.57 -9.62 43.17
CA GLY A 95 -16.46 -10.48 42.37
C GLY A 95 -17.13 -9.78 41.19
N ASN A 96 -17.73 -8.60 41.40
CA ASN A 96 -18.42 -7.87 40.33
C ASN A 96 -17.46 -7.47 39.19
N ALA A 97 -16.30 -6.89 39.53
CA ALA A 97 -15.31 -6.49 38.54
C ALA A 97 -14.76 -7.70 37.76
N ILE A 98 -14.52 -8.83 38.45
CA ILE A 98 -14.06 -10.06 37.79
C ILE A 98 -15.13 -10.58 36.84
N LEU A 99 -16.40 -10.60 37.25
CA LEU A 99 -17.49 -11.08 36.41
C LEU A 99 -17.69 -10.22 35.15
N ILE A 100 -17.45 -8.91 35.23
CA ILE A 100 -17.56 -7.98 34.09
C ILE A 100 -16.34 -8.09 33.17
N PHE A 101 -15.12 -8.05 33.73
CA PHE A 101 -13.90 -7.90 32.93
C PHE A 101 -13.20 -9.22 32.58
N ALA A 102 -13.57 -10.36 33.17
CA ALA A 102 -12.91 -11.64 32.91
C ALA A 102 -12.92 -12.03 31.43
N ARG A 103 -13.96 -11.63 30.68
CA ARG A 103 -14.09 -11.95 29.26
C ARG A 103 -13.06 -11.27 28.37
N LEU A 104 -12.43 -10.19 28.85
CA LEU A 104 -11.35 -9.50 28.16
C LEU A 104 -9.97 -10.15 28.38
N LEU A 105 -9.87 -11.09 29.33
CA LEU A 105 -8.61 -11.68 29.79
C LEU A 105 -8.32 -13.06 29.16
N GLY A 106 -8.92 -13.36 28.00
CA GLY A 106 -8.68 -14.57 27.23
C GLY A 106 -9.04 -15.85 28.02
N PRO A 107 -8.09 -16.79 28.27
CA PRO A 107 -8.38 -18.10 28.90
C PRO A 107 -9.05 -18.05 30.27
N VAL A 108 -8.98 -16.90 30.97
CA VAL A 108 -9.67 -16.69 32.24
C VAL A 108 -11.19 -16.74 32.05
N ALA A 109 -11.69 -16.24 30.92
CA ALA A 109 -13.11 -16.19 30.58
C ALA A 109 -13.78 -17.57 30.64
N TRP A 110 -13.09 -18.61 30.17
CA TRP A 110 -13.56 -19.98 30.08
C TRP A 110 -13.98 -20.61 31.42
N VAL A 111 -13.41 -20.12 32.53
CA VAL A 111 -13.52 -20.76 33.85
C VAL A 111 -14.35 -19.91 34.82
N VAL A 112 -14.48 -18.61 34.58
CA VAL A 112 -15.12 -17.67 35.52
C VAL A 112 -16.61 -17.95 35.76
N PRO A 113 -17.46 -18.22 34.75
CA PRO A 113 -18.87 -18.58 34.98
C PRO A 113 -19.02 -19.81 35.89
N PHE A 114 -18.25 -20.87 35.63
CA PHE A 114 -18.23 -22.07 36.45
C PHE A 114 -17.74 -21.79 37.88
N MET A 115 -16.68 -21.00 38.02
CA MET A 115 -16.14 -20.63 39.33
C MET A 115 -17.13 -19.81 40.15
N ALA A 116 -17.83 -18.87 39.51
CA ALA A 116 -18.89 -18.07 40.14
C ALA A 116 -20.04 -18.94 40.68
N GLY A 117 -20.43 -19.97 39.93
CA GLY A 117 -21.37 -20.98 40.40
C GLY A 117 -20.82 -21.78 41.60
N SER A 118 -19.57 -22.22 41.53
CA SER A 118 -18.93 -23.05 42.57
C SER A 118 -18.80 -22.38 43.94
N VAL A 119 -18.74 -21.05 43.97
CA VAL A 119 -18.69 -20.25 45.20
C VAL A 119 -20.04 -19.69 45.61
N ASN A 120 -21.14 -20.12 44.97
CA ASN A 120 -22.51 -19.71 45.24
C ASN A 120 -22.76 -18.18 45.12
N VAL A 121 -22.17 -17.52 44.10
CA VAL A 121 -22.62 -16.16 43.74
C VAL A 121 -24.11 -16.20 43.42
N SER A 122 -24.91 -15.27 43.92
CA SER A 122 -26.35 -15.21 43.61
C SER A 122 -26.59 -15.06 42.10
N TRP A 123 -27.52 -15.84 41.53
CA TRP A 123 -27.77 -15.89 40.09
C TRP A 123 -28.05 -14.50 39.48
N LYS A 124 -28.91 -13.69 40.12
CA LYS A 124 -29.21 -12.32 39.66
C LYS A 124 -27.95 -11.45 39.48
N ARG A 125 -27.04 -11.48 40.47
CA ARG A 125 -25.78 -10.73 40.39
C ARG A 125 -24.87 -11.25 39.28
N PHE A 126 -24.80 -12.58 39.15
CA PHE A 126 -24.02 -13.22 38.09
C PHE A 126 -24.53 -12.80 36.72
N THR A 127 -25.81 -13.03 36.41
CA THR A 127 -26.38 -12.77 35.07
C THR A 127 -26.23 -11.32 34.65
N VAL A 128 -26.45 -10.35 35.55
CA VAL A 128 -26.24 -8.93 35.23
C VAL A 128 -24.78 -8.64 34.90
N CYS A 129 -23.84 -9.03 35.78
CA CYS A 129 -22.42 -8.74 35.57
C CYS A 129 -21.84 -9.48 34.35
N SER A 130 -22.21 -10.75 34.16
CA SER A 130 -21.79 -11.57 33.03
C SER A 130 -22.37 -11.07 31.70
N SER A 131 -23.60 -10.55 31.67
CA SER A 131 -24.17 -9.96 30.45
C SER A 131 -23.44 -8.69 30.03
N ILE A 132 -23.04 -7.84 30.98
CA ILE A 132 -22.20 -6.66 30.68
C ILE A 132 -20.84 -7.13 30.13
N GLY A 133 -20.21 -8.10 30.79
CA GLY A 133 -18.94 -8.65 30.34
C GLY A 133 -19.02 -9.38 28.99
N LEU A 134 -20.16 -10.01 28.69
CA LEU A 134 -20.47 -10.61 27.39
C LEU A 134 -20.50 -9.55 26.30
N VAL A 135 -21.25 -8.46 26.49
CA VAL A 135 -21.32 -7.38 25.50
C VAL A 135 -19.96 -6.75 25.26
N LEU A 136 -19.17 -6.50 26.31
CA LEU A 136 -17.81 -5.95 26.16
C LEU A 136 -16.86 -6.95 25.48
N GLY A 137 -16.85 -8.20 25.93
CA GLY A 137 -15.95 -9.24 25.43
C GLY A 137 -16.25 -9.71 24.01
N VAL A 138 -17.53 -9.92 23.68
CA VAL A 138 -17.95 -10.27 22.31
C VAL A 138 -17.90 -9.03 21.42
N GLY A 139 -18.32 -7.87 21.93
CA GLY A 139 -18.35 -6.62 21.19
C GLY A 139 -17.00 -6.24 20.62
N GLN A 140 -15.89 -6.38 21.36
CA GLN A 140 -14.55 -6.08 20.82
C GLN A 140 -14.19 -6.96 19.61
N PHE A 141 -14.58 -8.25 19.59
CA PHE A 141 -14.30 -9.15 18.47
C PHE A 141 -15.24 -8.88 17.30
N VAL A 142 -16.50 -8.56 17.56
CA VAL A 142 -17.45 -8.13 16.52
C VAL A 142 -16.95 -6.84 15.85
N VAL A 143 -16.49 -5.86 16.63
CA VAL A 143 -15.89 -4.62 16.10
C VAL A 143 -14.61 -4.92 15.33
N ALA A 144 -13.73 -5.78 15.85
CA ALA A 144 -12.51 -6.18 15.15
C ALA A 144 -12.81 -6.89 13.81
N GLY A 145 -13.79 -7.79 13.78
CA GLY A 145 -14.25 -8.47 12.58
C GLY A 145 -14.87 -7.51 11.56
N TYR A 146 -15.64 -6.54 12.03
CA TYR A 146 -16.20 -5.47 11.19
C TYR A 146 -15.09 -4.60 10.57
N LEU A 147 -14.11 -4.17 11.36
CA LEU A 147 -12.98 -3.36 10.87
C LEU A 147 -12.08 -4.15 9.92
N LEU A 148 -11.85 -5.44 10.20
CA LEU A 148 -11.17 -6.34 9.26
C LEU A 148 -11.93 -6.43 7.95
N ALA A 149 -13.25 -6.63 7.97
CA ALA A 149 -14.08 -6.67 6.78
C ALA A 149 -14.01 -5.37 5.96
N ALA A 150 -14.05 -4.22 6.64
CA ALA A 150 -13.90 -2.92 6.00
C ALA A 150 -12.50 -2.74 5.38
N GLY A 151 -11.45 -3.23 6.03
CA GLY A 151 -10.07 -3.20 5.53
C GLY A 151 -9.77 -4.23 4.43
N LEU A 152 -10.52 -5.33 4.34
CA LEU A 152 -10.37 -6.34 3.28
C LEU A 152 -10.77 -5.81 1.89
N ASN A 153 -11.58 -4.75 1.80
CA ASN A 153 -11.80 -4.04 0.53
C ASN A 153 -10.55 -3.24 0.06
N THR A 154 -9.51 -3.17 0.89
CA THR A 154 -8.18 -2.62 0.56
C THR A 154 -7.09 -3.70 0.51
N TRP A 155 -7.46 -4.97 0.28
CA TRP A 155 -6.49 -6.07 0.26
C TRP A 155 -5.46 -5.86 -0.86
N ILE A 156 -4.23 -5.53 -0.45
CA ILE A 156 -3.08 -5.43 -1.36
C ILE A 156 -2.79 -6.84 -1.89
N PRO A 157 -2.86 -7.07 -3.22
CA PRO A 157 -2.54 -8.36 -3.82
C PRO A 157 -1.15 -8.84 -3.38
N LEU A 158 -0.99 -10.15 -3.17
CA LEU A 158 0.33 -10.72 -2.80
C LEU A 158 1.41 -10.37 -3.82
N ASP A 159 1.05 -10.23 -5.09
CA ASP A 159 1.99 -9.82 -6.13
C ASP A 159 2.42 -8.36 -5.96
N SER A 160 1.52 -7.45 -5.56
CA SER A 160 1.89 -6.08 -5.21
C SER A 160 2.85 -6.03 -4.01
N ILE A 161 2.68 -6.91 -3.01
CA ILE A 161 3.63 -7.02 -1.88
C ILE A 161 5.01 -7.47 -2.38
N LYS A 162 5.08 -8.45 -3.30
CA LYS A 162 6.35 -8.89 -3.90
C LYS A 162 7.03 -7.75 -4.67
N PHE A 163 6.28 -6.98 -5.47
CA PHE A 163 6.82 -5.83 -6.19
C PHE A 163 7.40 -4.78 -5.23
N ILE A 164 6.67 -4.42 -4.17
CA ILE A 164 7.14 -3.48 -3.16
C ILE A 164 8.43 -3.99 -2.50
N LEU A 165 8.47 -5.25 -2.08
CA LEU A 165 9.67 -5.84 -1.46
C LEU A 165 10.85 -5.91 -2.42
N PHE A 166 10.62 -6.21 -3.70
CA PHE A 166 11.65 -6.27 -4.72
C PHE A 166 12.25 -4.89 -5.01
N GLU A 167 11.42 -3.85 -5.14
CA GLU A 167 11.90 -2.46 -5.30
C GLU A 167 12.69 -2.00 -4.09
N HIS A 168 12.19 -2.25 -2.88
CA HIS A 168 12.81 -1.78 -1.64
C HIS A 168 13.99 -2.65 -1.16
N LYS A 169 14.43 -3.65 -1.94
CA LYS A 169 15.46 -4.62 -1.54
C LYS A 169 16.76 -3.95 -1.08
N LEU A 170 17.20 -2.89 -1.75
CA LEU A 170 18.42 -2.17 -1.42
C LEU A 170 18.28 -1.41 -0.09
N LEU A 171 17.16 -0.70 0.10
CA LEU A 171 16.89 0.04 1.33
C LEU A 171 16.75 -0.90 2.53
N ILE A 172 16.04 -2.02 2.36
CA ILE A 172 15.90 -3.07 3.38
C ILE A 172 17.28 -3.66 3.72
N ALA A 173 18.11 -3.98 2.72
CA ALA A 173 19.47 -4.48 2.94
C ALA A 173 20.34 -3.47 3.69
N SER A 174 20.34 -2.19 3.29
CA SER A 174 21.07 -1.12 3.99
C SER A 174 20.61 -0.98 5.45
N ALA A 175 19.31 -1.04 5.72
CA ALA A 175 18.76 -0.97 7.07
C ALA A 175 19.14 -2.18 7.93
N LEU A 176 19.11 -3.40 7.35
CA LEU A 176 19.54 -4.63 8.03
C LEU A 176 21.03 -4.60 8.37
N ILE A 177 21.89 -4.24 7.42
CA ILE A 177 23.34 -4.13 7.63
C ILE A 177 23.64 -3.10 8.73
N ALA A 178 23.00 -1.92 8.66
CA ALA A 178 23.16 -0.89 9.68
C ALA A 178 22.66 -1.35 11.06
N SER A 179 21.54 -2.09 11.12
CA SER A 179 20.99 -2.64 12.37
C SER A 179 21.91 -3.68 13.00
N VAL A 180 22.47 -4.59 12.19
CA VAL A 180 23.48 -5.57 12.63
C VAL A 180 24.73 -4.86 13.13
N PHE A 181 25.22 -3.86 12.41
CA PHE A 181 26.36 -3.05 12.83
C PHE A 181 26.10 -2.33 14.16
N ALA A 182 24.93 -1.70 14.31
CA ALA A 182 24.51 -1.03 15.54
C ALA A 182 24.42 -2.01 16.72
N PHE A 183 23.86 -3.20 16.50
CA PHE A 183 23.78 -4.25 17.50
C PHE A 183 25.17 -4.73 17.94
N VAL A 184 26.11 -4.94 17.01
CA VAL A 184 27.50 -5.31 17.30
C VAL A 184 28.21 -4.19 18.07
N ALA A 185 28.08 -2.94 17.63
CA ALA A 185 28.68 -1.78 18.29
C ALA A 185 28.13 -1.60 19.72
N TRP A 186 26.85 -1.89 19.94
CA TRP A 186 26.22 -1.91 21.26
C TRP A 186 26.78 -3.04 22.13
N LYS A 187 26.81 -4.27 21.62
CA LYS A 187 27.29 -5.47 22.36
C LYS A 187 28.78 -5.40 22.71
N LYS A 188 29.61 -4.80 21.84
CA LYS A 188 31.06 -4.62 22.03
C LYS A 188 31.41 -3.30 22.74
N ASN A 189 30.41 -2.54 23.18
CA ASN A 189 30.54 -1.27 23.91
C ASN A 189 31.50 -0.26 23.27
N TRP A 190 31.41 -0.08 21.95
CA TRP A 190 32.27 0.85 21.22
C TRP A 190 32.06 2.30 21.65
N SER A 191 33.14 3.07 21.69
CA SER A 191 33.06 4.53 21.83
C SER A 191 32.32 5.14 20.63
N ARG A 192 31.43 6.11 20.91
CA ARG A 192 30.57 6.80 19.92
C ARG A 192 29.77 5.83 19.03
N LYS A 193 29.23 4.75 19.60
CA LYS A 193 28.47 3.71 18.88
C LYS A 193 27.35 4.25 17.98
N TRP A 194 26.59 5.24 18.45
CA TRP A 194 25.50 5.84 17.67
C TRP A 194 26.02 6.61 16.45
N SER A 195 27.05 7.43 16.61
CA SER A 195 27.65 8.17 15.49
C SER A 195 28.22 7.22 14.44
N LYS A 196 28.95 6.18 14.86
CA LYS A 196 29.50 5.16 13.93
C LYS A 196 28.39 4.41 13.20
N SER A 197 27.30 4.08 13.89
CA SER A 197 26.16 3.38 13.28
C SER A 197 25.41 4.26 12.29
N LEU A 198 25.26 5.55 12.60
CA LEU A 198 24.69 6.53 11.68
C LEU A 198 25.57 6.71 10.44
N THR A 199 26.89 6.83 10.61
CA THR A 199 27.83 6.88 9.48
C THR A 199 27.77 5.62 8.63
N ALA A 200 27.69 4.43 9.24
CA ALA A 200 27.52 3.17 8.52
C ALA A 200 26.21 3.15 7.72
N LEU A 201 25.09 3.60 8.30
CA LEU A 201 23.82 3.71 7.59
C LEU A 201 23.93 4.64 6.38
N VAL A 202 24.51 5.85 6.55
CA VAL A 202 24.71 6.80 5.46
C VAL A 202 25.58 6.21 4.36
N LEU A 203 26.69 5.54 4.70
CA LEU A 203 27.54 4.87 3.71
C LEU A 203 26.80 3.76 2.97
N CYS A 204 25.98 2.96 3.66
CA CYS A 204 25.14 1.93 3.03
C CYS A 204 24.08 2.53 2.11
N LEU A 205 23.51 3.69 2.45
CA LEU A 205 22.55 4.38 1.59
C LEU A 205 23.23 4.99 0.36
N VAL A 206 24.42 5.56 0.50
CA VAL A 206 25.22 6.06 -0.63
C VAL A 206 25.62 4.91 -1.56
N ALA A 207 26.08 3.79 -1.01
CA ALA A 207 26.40 2.59 -1.79
C ALA A 207 25.17 2.01 -2.51
N ALA A 208 24.00 1.99 -1.84
CA ALA A 208 22.75 1.57 -2.46
C ALA A 208 22.34 2.50 -3.62
N ASN A 209 22.47 3.81 -3.45
CA ASN A 209 22.24 4.80 -4.51
C ASN A 209 23.17 4.59 -5.70
N TYR A 210 24.47 4.40 -5.43
CA TYR A 210 25.45 4.11 -6.47
C TYR A 210 25.11 2.83 -7.23
N GLY A 211 24.85 1.72 -6.52
CA GLY A 211 24.49 0.45 -7.13
C GLY A 211 23.19 0.53 -7.93
N HIS A 212 22.21 1.29 -7.47
CA HIS A 212 20.95 1.48 -8.20
C HIS A 212 21.17 2.16 -9.56
N PHE A 213 21.85 3.31 -9.58
CA PHE A 213 21.99 4.10 -10.81
C PHE A 213 23.07 3.60 -11.77
N PHE A 214 24.15 3.00 -11.26
CA PHE A 214 25.34 2.68 -12.06
C PHE A 214 25.60 1.19 -12.24
N TYR A 215 24.81 0.30 -11.62
CA TYR A 215 25.03 -1.15 -11.71
C TYR A 215 23.75 -1.94 -12.02
N LEU A 216 22.61 -1.53 -11.45
CA LEU A 216 21.34 -2.26 -11.54
C LEU A 216 20.29 -1.59 -12.44
N ALA A 217 20.61 -0.44 -13.04
CA ALA A 217 19.65 0.36 -13.80
C ALA A 217 19.11 -0.40 -15.03
N ASP A 218 19.94 -1.23 -15.64
CA ASP A 218 19.68 -1.87 -16.94
C ASP A 218 19.15 -3.30 -16.78
N ASP A 219 19.38 -3.92 -15.62
CA ASP A 219 19.09 -5.35 -15.33
C ASP A 219 17.63 -5.76 -15.51
N ASN A 220 16.70 -4.81 -15.48
CA ASN A 220 15.27 -5.11 -15.49
C ASN A 220 14.53 -4.62 -16.74
N VAL A 221 15.21 -4.02 -17.72
CA VAL A 221 14.54 -3.58 -18.95
C VAL A 221 14.30 -4.81 -19.85
N GLU A 222 13.14 -5.47 -19.65
CA GLU A 222 12.68 -6.46 -20.62
C GLU A 222 12.52 -5.78 -21.99
N GLN A 223 13.31 -6.21 -22.97
CA GLN A 223 13.29 -5.73 -24.36
C GLN A 223 12.04 -6.16 -25.16
N THR A 224 10.94 -6.51 -24.50
CA THR A 224 9.76 -7.05 -25.17
C THR A 224 8.87 -5.92 -25.71
N ASP A 225 9.11 -5.64 -26.99
CA ASP A 225 8.35 -4.86 -27.98
C ASP A 225 6.85 -5.24 -28.12
N VAL A 226 6.28 -5.99 -27.19
CA VAL A 226 4.92 -6.57 -27.26
C VAL A 226 3.82 -5.50 -27.40
N THR A 227 4.06 -4.26 -26.95
CA THR A 227 3.09 -3.16 -27.14
C THR A 227 3.09 -2.59 -28.56
N LYS A 228 4.12 -2.82 -29.40
CA LYS A 228 4.20 -2.20 -30.75
C LYS A 228 2.98 -2.48 -31.63
N ASN A 229 2.30 -3.58 -31.43
CA ASN A 229 1.22 -4.04 -32.32
C ASN A 229 -0.15 -4.14 -31.63
N GLN A 230 -0.31 -3.64 -30.42
CA GLN A 230 -1.60 -3.66 -29.75
C GLN A 230 -2.44 -2.44 -30.17
N PRO A 231 -3.68 -2.63 -30.66
CA PRO A 231 -4.57 -1.52 -30.95
C PRO A 231 -5.02 -0.86 -29.64
N ILE A 232 -4.96 0.48 -29.59
CA ILE A 232 -5.32 1.29 -28.43
C ILE A 232 -6.33 2.36 -28.84
N VAL A 233 -7.29 2.62 -27.95
CA VAL A 233 -8.22 3.75 -28.01
C VAL A 233 -7.68 4.86 -27.11
N LEU A 234 -7.69 6.11 -27.59
CA LEU A 234 -7.10 7.25 -26.88
C LEU A 234 -7.69 7.46 -25.47
N ASP A 235 -9.00 7.23 -25.32
CA ASP A 235 -9.71 7.40 -24.04
C ASP A 235 -9.32 6.36 -22.98
N ASP A 236 -8.77 5.21 -23.40
CA ASP A 236 -8.34 4.12 -22.51
C ASP A 236 -6.86 4.22 -22.10
N ILE A 237 -6.16 5.28 -22.52
CA ILE A 237 -4.75 5.49 -22.20
C ILE A 237 -4.58 5.92 -20.73
N GLY A 238 -3.67 5.26 -20.02
CA GLY A 238 -3.30 5.69 -18.67
C GLY A 238 -2.47 6.97 -18.69
N PHE A 239 -3.00 8.10 -18.24
CA PHE A 239 -2.29 9.39 -18.25
C PHE A 239 -1.36 9.65 -17.04
N LYS A 240 -0.73 8.60 -16.52
CA LYS A 240 0.12 8.67 -15.32
C LYS A 240 1.41 7.88 -15.49
N VAL A 241 2.52 8.45 -15.03
CA VAL A 241 3.84 7.79 -14.96
C VAL A 241 4.38 7.82 -13.54
N TYR A 242 5.19 6.83 -13.16
CA TYR A 242 5.62 6.62 -11.78
C TYR A 242 7.15 6.59 -11.66
N PRO A 243 7.74 7.09 -10.55
CA PRO A 243 9.19 7.03 -10.28
C PRO A 243 9.68 5.62 -9.86
N GLY A 244 8.85 4.60 -10.02
CA GLY A 244 9.12 3.19 -9.81
C GLY A 244 8.07 2.37 -10.56
N ARG A 245 8.17 1.04 -10.56
CA ARG A 245 7.16 0.17 -11.18
C ARG A 245 5.91 0.04 -10.33
N SER A 246 6.05 0.18 -9.01
CA SER A 246 4.91 0.23 -8.10
C SER A 246 4.21 1.60 -8.16
N ASN A 247 2.89 1.57 -8.06
CA ASN A 247 2.02 2.75 -7.98
C ASN A 247 1.93 3.33 -6.56
N VAL A 248 2.92 3.03 -5.70
CA VAL A 248 2.97 3.49 -4.30
C VAL A 248 3.45 4.95 -4.22
N PHE A 249 4.16 5.42 -5.24
CA PHE A 249 4.73 6.76 -5.29
C PHE A 249 3.82 7.71 -6.06
N ASP A 250 3.95 9.01 -5.77
CA ASP A 250 3.21 10.05 -6.48
C ASP A 250 3.56 10.00 -7.97
N ALA A 251 2.51 9.92 -8.78
CA ALA A 251 2.63 9.92 -10.22
C ALA A 251 3.03 11.31 -10.74
N GLN A 252 3.50 11.36 -11.98
CA GLN A 252 3.51 12.58 -12.80
C GLN A 252 2.51 12.43 -13.94
N ALA A 253 2.07 13.55 -14.49
CA ALA A 253 1.15 13.58 -15.62
C ALA A 253 1.83 13.07 -16.90
N VAL A 254 1.08 12.29 -17.67
CA VAL A 254 1.27 12.22 -19.12
C VAL A 254 0.38 13.30 -19.71
N ASN A 255 1.00 14.33 -20.29
CA ASN A 255 0.33 15.52 -20.80
C ASN A 255 0.46 15.67 -22.32
N LEU A 256 1.06 14.70 -23.00
CA LEU A 256 1.27 14.69 -24.45
C LEU A 256 0.87 13.35 -25.08
N VAL A 257 0.32 13.40 -26.28
CA VAL A 257 0.14 12.27 -27.18
C VAL A 257 0.67 12.66 -28.54
N TYR A 258 1.46 11.79 -29.16
CA TYR A 258 1.94 11.95 -30.53
C TYR A 258 1.48 10.77 -31.39
N VAL A 259 0.86 11.06 -32.53
CA VAL A 259 0.38 10.05 -33.49
C VAL A 259 1.24 10.13 -34.75
N GLY A 260 2.03 9.08 -34.99
CA GLY A 260 2.96 8.99 -36.12
C GLY A 260 4.14 8.07 -35.81
N GLU A 261 5.05 7.90 -36.78
CA GLU A 261 6.13 6.91 -36.67
C GLU A 261 7.00 7.09 -35.41
N SER A 262 7.46 8.32 -35.15
CA SER A 262 8.31 8.64 -34.00
C SER A 262 8.29 10.13 -33.67
N PRO A 263 8.25 10.54 -32.39
CA PRO A 263 8.36 11.93 -31.98
C PRO A 263 9.81 12.47 -32.10
N ARG A 264 10.79 11.62 -32.46
CA ARG A 264 12.21 12.02 -32.54
C ARG A 264 12.47 13.13 -33.55
N SER A 265 11.85 13.07 -34.74
CA SER A 265 12.00 14.10 -35.78
C SER A 265 11.48 15.44 -35.29
N LEU A 266 10.25 15.46 -34.75
CA LEU A 266 9.63 16.62 -34.13
C LEU A 266 10.55 17.27 -33.10
N MET A 267 11.11 16.47 -32.19
CA MET A 267 12.02 16.97 -31.15
C MET A 267 13.30 17.58 -31.72
N GLN A 268 13.91 16.93 -32.72
CA GLN A 268 15.12 17.45 -33.36
C GLN A 268 14.86 18.74 -34.13
N GLU A 269 13.74 18.84 -34.84
CA GLU A 269 13.34 20.03 -35.60
C GLU A 269 13.00 21.22 -34.70
N LEU A 270 12.39 20.96 -33.54
CA LEU A 270 12.17 21.98 -32.49
C LEU A 270 13.45 22.32 -31.69
N GLY A 271 14.59 21.71 -32.00
CA GLY A 271 15.88 22.00 -31.36
C GLY A 271 16.09 21.34 -29.99
N TRP A 272 15.27 20.36 -29.62
CA TRP A 272 15.45 19.59 -28.39
C TRP A 272 16.61 18.60 -28.51
N LEU A 273 17.42 18.49 -27.45
CA LEU A 273 18.59 17.62 -27.42
C LEU A 273 18.21 16.26 -26.85
N GLU A 274 18.51 15.18 -27.58
CA GLU A 274 18.29 13.82 -27.08
C GLU A 274 19.17 13.56 -25.85
N ASN A 275 18.56 13.02 -24.80
CA ASN A 275 19.20 12.84 -23.50
C ASN A 275 19.35 11.35 -23.16
N LYS A 276 20.38 11.05 -22.37
CA LYS A 276 20.62 9.70 -21.86
C LYS A 276 19.80 9.43 -20.61
N THR A 277 19.43 8.18 -20.43
CA THR A 277 18.66 7.67 -19.30
C THR A 277 19.40 6.50 -18.69
N PHE A 278 19.33 6.35 -17.37
CA PHE A 278 20.11 5.33 -16.67
C PHE A 278 19.79 3.94 -17.20
N SER A 279 18.51 3.57 -17.30
CA SER A 279 18.08 2.22 -17.70
C SER A 279 18.39 1.79 -19.15
N ARG A 280 18.79 2.70 -20.04
CA ARG A 280 18.95 2.41 -21.49
C ARG A 280 20.32 2.69 -22.05
N ASN A 281 21.19 3.36 -21.30
CA ASN A 281 22.43 3.91 -21.84
C ASN A 281 23.67 3.46 -21.09
N ASP A 282 23.56 2.47 -20.18
CA ASP A 282 24.65 1.91 -19.38
C ASP A 282 25.61 3.00 -18.88
N ILE A 283 25.05 3.95 -18.14
CA ILE A 283 25.77 5.16 -17.74
C ILE A 283 26.69 4.81 -16.59
N GLU A 284 28.01 4.93 -16.79
CA GLU A 284 28.97 4.86 -15.70
C GLU A 284 29.14 6.21 -14.97
N LEU A 285 29.80 6.20 -13.80
CA LEU A 285 30.07 7.43 -13.05
C LEU A 285 30.90 8.43 -13.88
N ALA A 286 31.83 7.94 -14.70
CA ALA A 286 32.64 8.79 -15.58
C ALA A 286 31.78 9.47 -16.66
N ASP A 287 30.84 8.74 -17.26
CA ASP A 287 29.89 9.29 -18.23
C ASP A 287 28.99 10.32 -17.59
N TYR A 288 28.46 10.04 -16.40
CA TYR A 288 27.66 10.99 -15.64
C TYR A 288 28.39 12.32 -15.42
N VAL A 289 29.65 12.27 -14.98
CA VAL A 289 30.47 13.48 -14.79
C VAL A 289 30.74 14.20 -16.12
N SER A 290 30.95 13.46 -17.21
CA SER A 290 31.13 14.03 -18.55
C SER A 290 29.87 14.75 -19.05
N LEU A 291 28.72 14.12 -18.89
CA LEU A 291 27.40 14.65 -19.24
C LEU A 291 27.07 15.94 -18.47
N LEU A 292 27.39 15.98 -17.17
CA LEU A 292 27.25 17.20 -16.38
C LEU A 292 28.10 18.35 -16.91
N LYS A 293 29.34 18.10 -17.33
CA LYS A 293 30.21 19.13 -17.94
C LYS A 293 29.65 19.62 -19.28
N GLN A 294 28.98 18.75 -20.02
CA GLN A 294 28.31 19.07 -21.29
C GLN A 294 26.93 19.73 -21.10
N LYS A 295 26.48 19.95 -19.85
CA LYS A 295 25.13 20.44 -19.53
C LYS A 295 24.00 19.54 -20.07
N LEU A 296 24.27 18.25 -20.19
CA LEU A 296 23.32 17.21 -20.57
C LEU A 296 23.16 16.18 -19.43
N PRO A 297 22.74 16.57 -18.21
CA PRO A 297 22.59 15.59 -17.14
C PRO A 297 21.65 14.47 -17.58
N PRO A 298 21.95 13.20 -17.29
CA PRO A 298 21.01 12.15 -17.61
C PRO A 298 19.71 12.33 -16.82
N VAL A 299 18.66 11.73 -17.37
CA VAL A 299 17.30 11.82 -16.85
C VAL A 299 16.98 10.52 -16.12
N SER A 300 16.44 10.62 -14.90
CA SER A 300 15.93 9.46 -14.17
C SER A 300 14.73 8.86 -14.88
N ASP A 301 14.61 7.55 -14.80
CA ASP A 301 13.55 6.80 -15.46
C ASP A 301 12.19 7.07 -14.82
N LEU A 302 11.16 7.08 -15.66
CA LEU A 302 9.77 7.05 -15.24
C LEU A 302 9.07 5.88 -15.93
N PHE A 303 8.16 5.25 -15.22
CA PHE A 303 7.50 4.03 -15.67
C PHE A 303 6.07 4.33 -16.08
N TRP A 304 5.78 4.07 -17.36
CA TRP A 304 4.42 4.05 -17.91
C TRP A 304 4.02 2.60 -18.11
N ASN A 305 2.92 2.16 -17.49
CA ASN A 305 2.49 0.75 -17.52
C ASN A 305 3.62 -0.25 -17.17
N GLY A 306 4.46 0.13 -16.19
CA GLY A 306 5.60 -0.68 -15.74
C GLY A 306 6.82 -0.67 -16.67
N LYS A 307 6.77 0.02 -17.81
CA LYS A 307 7.88 0.13 -18.77
C LYS A 307 8.60 1.48 -18.65
N PRO A 308 9.95 1.51 -18.67
CA PRO A 308 10.70 2.76 -18.71
C PRO A 308 10.50 3.48 -20.04
N GLN A 309 10.73 4.79 -20.05
CA GLN A 309 10.64 5.63 -21.26
C GLN A 309 11.49 5.07 -22.39
N SER A 310 11.00 5.17 -23.63
CA SER A 310 11.70 4.78 -24.84
C SER A 310 12.79 5.76 -25.24
N MET A 311 12.56 7.05 -25.00
CA MET A 311 13.50 8.14 -25.28
C MET A 311 13.23 9.33 -24.36
N ALA A 312 14.23 10.17 -24.19
CA ALA A 312 14.13 11.41 -23.43
C ALA A 312 14.84 12.55 -24.18
N PHE A 313 14.32 13.77 -24.06
CA PHE A 313 14.93 14.98 -24.60
C PHE A 313 14.94 16.08 -23.56
N GLN A 314 15.80 17.07 -23.75
CA GLN A 314 15.82 18.28 -22.95
C GLN A 314 16.16 19.51 -23.80
N GLU A 315 15.69 20.67 -23.37
CA GLU A 315 16.21 21.93 -23.88
C GLU A 315 17.57 22.26 -23.26
N PRO A 316 18.37 23.15 -23.88
CA PRO A 316 19.59 23.66 -23.28
C PRO A 316 19.30 24.27 -21.89
N GLY A 317 19.94 23.73 -20.85
CA GLY A 317 19.66 24.12 -19.47
C GLY A 317 20.80 23.81 -18.51
N SER A 318 20.49 23.82 -17.22
CA SER A 318 21.39 23.42 -16.14
C SER A 318 20.85 22.18 -15.43
N LEU A 319 21.66 21.59 -14.55
CA LEU A 319 21.21 20.48 -13.70
C LEU A 319 19.96 20.83 -12.88
N LEU A 320 19.81 22.08 -12.44
CA LEU A 320 18.72 22.48 -11.56
C LEU A 320 17.49 23.03 -12.30
N LYS A 321 17.70 23.48 -13.55
CA LYS A 321 16.71 24.23 -14.31
C LYS A 321 16.77 23.86 -15.78
N ARG A 322 15.78 23.11 -16.23
CA ARG A 322 15.65 22.66 -17.63
C ARG A 322 14.24 22.15 -17.90
N SER A 323 13.77 22.36 -19.12
CA SER A 323 12.63 21.63 -19.66
C SER A 323 13.11 20.28 -20.16
N HIS A 324 12.41 19.22 -19.78
CA HIS A 324 12.69 17.88 -20.26
C HIS A 324 11.41 17.13 -20.60
N ILE A 325 11.53 16.20 -21.53
CA ILE A 325 10.41 15.41 -22.03
C ILE A 325 10.82 13.94 -22.13
N ARG A 326 9.93 13.04 -21.74
CA ARG A 326 10.09 11.59 -21.89
C ARG A 326 8.97 11.05 -22.77
N TRP A 327 9.29 10.08 -23.61
CA TRP A 327 8.33 9.45 -24.52
C TRP A 327 8.29 7.93 -24.31
N TRP A 328 7.09 7.37 -24.34
CA TRP A 328 6.85 5.93 -24.33
C TRP A 328 6.05 5.55 -25.56
N GLN A 329 6.35 4.38 -26.13
CA GLN A 329 5.53 3.82 -27.20
C GLN A 329 4.31 3.13 -26.58
N ALA A 330 3.12 3.64 -26.88
CA ALA A 330 1.88 3.12 -26.33
C ALA A 330 1.38 1.91 -27.14
N GLY A 331 1.26 2.04 -28.46
CA GLY A 331 0.76 0.99 -29.36
C GLY A 331 0.40 1.53 -30.73
N LEU A 332 -0.61 0.93 -31.37
CA LEU A 332 -1.15 1.41 -32.65
C LEU A 332 -2.54 2.01 -32.44
N GLU A 333 -2.85 3.08 -33.15
CA GLU A 333 -4.18 3.66 -33.18
C GLU A 333 -5.16 2.71 -33.90
N SER A 334 -6.30 2.44 -33.26
CA SER A 334 -7.22 1.35 -33.66
C SER A 334 -7.80 1.43 -35.08
N LYS A 335 -7.86 2.62 -35.70
CA LYS A 335 -8.47 2.87 -37.03
C LYS A 335 -7.44 3.26 -38.09
N SER A 336 -6.51 4.16 -37.80
CA SER A 336 -5.47 4.61 -38.72
C SER A 336 -4.28 3.65 -38.78
N GLY A 337 -4.11 2.80 -37.76
CA GLY A 337 -2.97 1.89 -37.65
C GLY A 337 -1.63 2.60 -37.38
N GLN A 338 -1.66 3.91 -37.13
CA GLN A 338 -0.47 4.70 -36.87
C GLN A 338 0.06 4.45 -35.45
N PRO A 339 1.38 4.49 -35.23
CA PRO A 339 1.93 4.36 -33.88
C PRO A 339 1.50 5.54 -32.98
N ILE A 340 1.13 5.23 -31.76
CA ILE A 340 0.82 6.19 -30.70
C ILE A 340 1.99 6.21 -29.71
N TRP A 341 2.41 7.42 -29.39
CA TRP A 341 3.38 7.72 -28.36
C TRP A 341 2.73 8.58 -27.29
N VAL A 342 3.02 8.28 -26.03
CA VAL A 342 2.61 9.11 -24.90
C VAL A 342 3.84 9.81 -24.34
N GLY A 343 3.66 11.06 -23.91
CA GLY A 343 4.75 11.91 -23.45
C GLY A 343 4.45 12.60 -22.13
N ALA A 344 5.49 12.78 -21.34
CA ALA A 344 5.47 13.58 -20.12
C ALA A 344 6.52 14.68 -20.26
N ILE A 345 6.05 15.92 -20.42
CA ILE A 345 6.89 17.13 -20.43
C ILE A 345 6.77 17.84 -19.09
N SER A 346 7.90 18.29 -18.55
CA SER A 346 7.95 19.00 -17.27
C SER A 346 9.19 19.89 -17.16
N TYR A 347 9.13 20.84 -16.23
CA TYR A 347 10.24 21.74 -15.92
C TYR A 347 10.87 21.36 -14.58
N ASP A 348 12.19 21.16 -14.57
CA ASP A 348 12.94 21.03 -13.32
C ASP A 348 13.21 22.43 -12.73
N ASP A 349 12.93 22.63 -11.44
CA ASP A 349 13.15 23.91 -10.74
C ASP A 349 14.09 23.80 -9.51
N GLY A 350 14.62 22.60 -9.23
CA GLY A 350 15.51 22.36 -8.11
C GLY A 350 15.81 20.88 -7.86
N LEU A 351 16.25 20.57 -6.63
CA LEU A 351 16.48 19.20 -6.16
C LEU A 351 15.61 18.92 -4.94
N LYS A 352 15.14 17.68 -4.81
CA LYS A 352 14.43 17.18 -3.63
C LYS A 352 14.95 15.80 -3.23
N LEU A 353 14.85 15.49 -1.95
CA LEU A 353 15.00 14.11 -1.47
C LEU A 353 13.66 13.40 -1.70
N ALA A 354 13.67 12.33 -2.49
CA ALA A 354 12.46 11.62 -2.88
C ALA A 354 12.66 10.11 -2.84
N HIS A 355 11.54 9.39 -2.79
CA HIS A 355 11.54 7.95 -3.02
C HIS A 355 11.53 7.66 -4.52
N TYR A 356 12.42 6.77 -4.95
CA TYR A 356 12.61 6.41 -6.35
C TYR A 356 12.95 4.93 -6.42
N SER A 357 12.16 4.14 -7.14
CA SER A 357 12.40 2.70 -7.32
C SER A 357 12.78 1.97 -6.02
N GLY A 358 12.13 2.31 -4.90
CA GLY A 358 12.36 1.72 -3.58
C GLY A 358 13.59 2.19 -2.80
N ILE A 359 14.37 3.15 -3.32
CA ILE A 359 15.44 3.84 -2.60
C ILE A 359 15.06 5.27 -2.25
N VAL A 360 15.75 5.87 -1.29
CA VAL A 360 15.70 7.31 -1.02
C VAL A 360 16.89 7.95 -1.71
N THR A 361 16.64 8.90 -2.61
CA THR A 361 17.66 9.54 -3.42
C THR A 361 17.38 11.02 -3.64
N VAL A 362 18.39 11.74 -4.13
CA VAL A 362 18.25 13.13 -4.57
C VAL A 362 17.80 13.12 -6.02
N LEU A 363 16.59 13.59 -6.26
CA LEU A 363 16.02 13.77 -7.60
C LEU A 363 15.82 15.25 -7.91
N HIS A 364 15.53 15.54 -9.16
CA HIS A 364 15.06 16.86 -9.57
C HIS A 364 13.65 17.10 -9.00
N ARG A 365 13.42 18.33 -8.54
CA ARG A 365 12.09 18.82 -8.21
C ARG A 365 11.48 19.37 -9.49
N ILE A 366 10.28 18.90 -9.78
CA ILE A 366 9.50 19.33 -10.93
C ILE A 366 8.61 20.49 -10.49
N ASP A 367 8.49 21.51 -11.34
CA ASP A 367 7.52 22.58 -11.18
C ASP A 367 6.10 21.97 -11.13
N PRO A 368 5.30 22.26 -10.10
CA PRO A 368 3.97 21.68 -9.97
C PRO A 368 3.04 21.99 -11.16
N ASN A 369 3.29 23.06 -11.92
CA ASN A 369 2.51 23.43 -13.09
C ASN A 369 2.98 22.68 -14.34
N VAL A 370 2.55 21.44 -14.51
CA VAL A 370 2.92 20.65 -15.71
C VAL A 370 2.24 21.16 -16.99
N ASP A 371 1.13 21.88 -16.86
CA ASP A 371 0.38 22.42 -18.00
C ASP A 371 1.15 23.55 -18.69
N SER A 372 1.90 24.37 -17.95
CA SER A 372 2.64 25.48 -18.56
C SER A 372 3.70 25.02 -19.56
N GLU A 373 4.35 23.88 -19.30
CA GLU A 373 5.34 23.33 -20.23
C GLU A 373 4.67 22.63 -21.43
N ARG A 374 3.52 21.98 -21.23
CA ARG A 374 2.69 21.45 -22.32
C ARG A 374 2.26 22.57 -23.26
N ASP A 375 1.72 23.66 -22.72
CA ASP A 375 1.22 24.80 -23.51
C ASP A 375 2.37 25.53 -24.22
N ARG A 376 3.56 25.57 -23.60
CA ARG A 376 4.77 26.08 -24.24
C ARG A 376 5.17 25.22 -25.44
N LEU A 377 5.11 23.89 -25.34
CA LEU A 377 5.38 23.00 -26.47
C LEU A 377 4.31 23.17 -27.57
N ALA A 378 3.03 23.33 -27.21
CA ALA A 378 1.97 23.61 -28.18
C ALA A 378 2.28 24.88 -29.00
N ASN A 379 2.67 25.96 -28.32
CA ASN A 379 3.08 27.21 -28.97
C ASN A 379 4.33 27.04 -29.85
N GLN A 380 5.30 26.19 -29.44
CA GLN A 380 6.47 25.88 -30.28
C GLN A 380 6.07 25.20 -31.59
N ILE A 381 5.08 24.29 -31.55
CA ILE A 381 4.56 23.61 -32.73
C ILE A 381 3.79 24.59 -33.62
N GLU A 382 2.92 25.41 -33.05
CA GLU A 382 2.09 26.37 -33.81
C GLU A 382 2.92 27.39 -34.59
N VAL A 383 4.04 27.84 -34.02
CA VAL A 383 4.94 28.84 -34.65
C VAL A 383 5.99 28.17 -35.56
N SER A 384 6.11 26.85 -35.53
CA SER A 384 7.05 26.11 -36.38
C SER A 384 6.51 25.94 -37.80
N ASP A 385 7.42 25.78 -38.77
CA ASP A 385 7.07 25.45 -40.16
C ASP A 385 6.75 23.96 -40.37
N LEU A 386 6.46 23.23 -39.28
CA LEU A 386 6.20 21.79 -39.33
C LEU A 386 4.78 21.51 -39.84
N ALA A 387 4.65 20.45 -40.64
CA ALA A 387 3.34 19.96 -41.10
C ALA A 387 2.61 19.16 -40.01
N LEU A 388 2.57 19.69 -38.78
CA LEU A 388 1.97 19.08 -37.60
C LEU A 388 1.03 20.07 -36.93
N VAL A 389 -0.01 19.56 -36.28
CA VAL A 389 -0.96 20.35 -35.48
C VAL A 389 -0.93 19.83 -34.05
N GLY A 390 -0.91 20.75 -33.08
CA GLY A 390 -1.06 20.46 -31.66
C GLY A 390 -2.43 20.93 -31.16
N GLU A 391 -3.31 20.00 -30.78
CA GLU A 391 -4.64 20.31 -30.25
C GLU A 391 -4.76 19.86 -28.79
N LEU A 392 -5.44 20.64 -27.96
CA LEU A 392 -5.72 20.25 -26.57
C LEU A 392 -7.03 19.47 -26.49
N HIS A 393 -6.96 18.26 -25.93
CA HIS A 393 -8.10 17.37 -25.72
C HIS A 393 -8.23 17.02 -24.23
N SER A 394 -9.45 17.05 -23.69
CA SER A 394 -9.71 16.71 -22.28
C SER A 394 -9.75 15.19 -22.06
N LEU A 395 -8.58 14.55 -22.13
CA LEU A 395 -8.44 13.09 -22.03
C LEU A 395 -8.13 12.60 -20.60
N ALA A 396 -7.50 13.44 -19.77
CA ALA A 396 -7.12 13.09 -18.41
C ALA A 396 -8.07 13.71 -17.37
N GLN A 397 -8.11 13.12 -16.18
CA GLN A 397 -8.83 13.70 -15.05
C GLN A 397 -8.06 14.90 -14.48
N PRO A 398 -8.70 16.06 -14.27
CA PRO A 398 -8.05 17.22 -13.66
C PRO A 398 -7.49 16.89 -12.28
N VAL A 399 -6.31 17.43 -11.97
CA VAL A 399 -5.62 17.27 -10.69
C VAL A 399 -5.53 18.64 -10.03
N ALA A 400 -6.23 18.80 -8.91
CA ALA A 400 -6.24 20.05 -8.16
C ALA A 400 -4.91 20.27 -7.43
N MET A 401 -4.53 21.53 -7.25
CA MET A 401 -3.39 21.91 -6.42
C MET A 401 -3.69 21.58 -4.95
N ASP A 402 -2.99 20.58 -4.42
CA ASP A 402 -3.12 20.16 -3.02
C ASP A 402 -1.77 19.70 -2.45
N SER A 403 -1.76 19.27 -1.18
CA SER A 403 -0.56 18.75 -0.51
C SER A 403 -0.32 17.26 -0.74
N LYS A 404 -1.17 16.60 -1.53
CA LYS A 404 -1.12 15.15 -1.77
C LYS A 404 -0.44 14.81 -3.09
N HIS A 405 -0.44 15.74 -4.06
CA HIS A 405 0.16 15.55 -5.36
C HIS A 405 1.37 16.47 -5.54
N ASP A 406 2.39 15.96 -6.23
CA ASP A 406 3.58 16.73 -6.61
C ASP A 406 3.30 17.75 -7.75
N TYR A 407 2.16 17.65 -8.43
CA TYR A 407 1.76 18.48 -9.57
C TYR A 407 0.25 18.77 -9.56
N TYR A 408 -0.16 19.77 -10.34
CA TYR A 408 -1.56 20.02 -10.70
C TYR A 408 -1.70 20.11 -12.22
N SER A 409 -2.88 19.76 -12.74
CA SER A 409 -3.19 19.80 -14.17
C SER A 409 -4.67 20.04 -14.42
N ASP A 410 -4.99 20.76 -15.49
CA ASP A 410 -6.34 20.99 -16.01
C ASP A 410 -6.99 19.75 -16.65
N GLY A 411 -6.24 18.64 -16.80
CA GLY A 411 -6.71 17.39 -17.40
C GLY A 411 -6.64 17.36 -18.93
N ASN A 412 -6.21 18.46 -19.57
CA ASN A 412 -6.00 18.51 -21.00
C ASN A 412 -4.68 17.82 -21.39
N VAL A 413 -4.69 17.19 -22.55
CA VAL A 413 -3.55 16.50 -23.13
C VAL A 413 -3.33 17.09 -24.53
N LEU A 414 -2.09 17.45 -24.84
CA LEU A 414 -1.73 17.95 -26.16
C LEU A 414 -1.58 16.78 -27.12
N LEU A 415 -2.51 16.67 -28.07
CA LEU A 415 -2.48 15.72 -29.17
C LEU A 415 -1.73 16.33 -30.35
N ILE A 416 -0.64 15.68 -30.76
CA ILE A 416 0.23 16.11 -31.84
C ILE A 416 0.11 15.10 -32.99
N SER A 417 -0.28 15.57 -34.16
CA SER A 417 -0.43 14.72 -35.35
C SER A 417 -0.33 15.51 -36.65
N GLU A 418 -0.19 14.82 -37.78
CA GLU A 418 -0.38 15.46 -39.09
C GLU A 418 -1.82 15.96 -39.26
N PRO A 419 -2.06 17.06 -39.99
CA PRO A 419 -3.40 17.63 -40.20
C PRO A 419 -4.43 16.62 -40.74
N SER A 420 -3.99 15.68 -41.58
CA SER A 420 -4.82 14.63 -42.17
C SER A 420 -5.35 13.62 -41.14
N LEU A 421 -4.58 13.39 -40.07
CA LEU A 421 -4.91 12.48 -38.97
C LEU A 421 -5.78 13.17 -37.91
N ALA A 422 -5.54 14.45 -37.62
CA ALA A 422 -6.29 15.22 -36.63
C ALA A 422 -7.82 15.26 -36.92
N LEU A 423 -8.20 15.37 -38.19
CA LEU A 423 -9.62 15.35 -38.63
C LEU A 423 -10.33 14.02 -38.34
N ASN A 424 -9.60 12.91 -38.33
CA ASN A 424 -10.15 11.58 -38.04
C ASN A 424 -10.24 11.29 -36.53
N LEU A 425 -9.48 12.01 -35.71
CA LEU A 425 -9.46 11.89 -34.26
C LEU A 425 -10.49 12.82 -33.59
N SER A 426 -10.68 14.04 -34.09
CA SER A 426 -11.67 15.01 -33.57
C SER A 426 -13.13 14.60 -33.79
N SER A 427 -13.43 13.82 -34.85
CA SER A 427 -14.77 13.25 -35.07
C SER A 427 -15.17 12.17 -34.04
N GLN A 428 -14.29 11.84 -33.08
CA GLN A 428 -14.47 10.78 -32.09
C GLN A 428 -14.95 11.28 -30.73
N SER A 429 -14.79 12.57 -30.39
CA SER A 429 -15.17 13.14 -29.09
C SER A 429 -16.65 13.58 -28.98
N SER A 430 -17.46 13.34 -30.02
CA SER A 430 -18.83 13.86 -30.15
C SER A 430 -19.95 12.79 -30.09
N ILE A 431 -19.71 11.61 -29.50
CA ILE A 431 -20.74 10.56 -29.37
C ILE A 431 -21.00 10.21 -27.91
#